data_AF-A0AAD5PPS4-F1
#
_entry.id   AF-A0AAD5PPS4-F1
#
_cell.length_a   1.000
_cell.length_b   1.000
_cell.length_c   1.000
_cell.angle_alpha   90.00
_cell.angle_beta   90.00
_cell.angle_gamma   90.00
#
_symmetry.space_group_name_H-M   'P 1'
#
loop_
_entity.id
_entity.type
_entity.pdbx_description
1 polymer ?
#
loop_
_entity_poly.entity_id
_entity_poly.type
_entity_poly.pdbx_seq_one_letter_code
_entity_poly.pdbx_strand_id
1 'polypeptide(L)'
;MSVVFFKCVSVSYVFSRIFQVVTSEILNTSTSTFETNCSSLQMGQYLCNPEIDPLTQQPKGCGRNNIANTICIAAEGIQCIDSGNNTFSKDIPCLWTNGYSFETSLLLSVFLGMFGADRFYLGYPAIGLFKLCTLGCMFLGQIVDIILIATQTIGPADGSHYVINYFGPKSIPLKLDNDTYRMPQVDWPEL
;
A
#
# COMPACT_ATOMS: atom_id res chain seq x y z
N MET A 1 66.55 35.62 14.71
CA MET A 1 65.10 35.37 14.87
C MET A 1 64.40 35.48 13.51
N SER A 2 64.86 34.74 12.50
CA SER A 2 64.40 34.91 11.10
C SER A 2 63.96 33.59 10.45
N VAL A 3 64.18 32.47 11.13
CA VAL A 3 63.90 31.11 10.63
C VAL A 3 62.50 30.63 11.05
N VAL A 4 61.92 31.23 12.10
CA VAL A 4 60.59 30.85 12.64
C VAL A 4 59.46 31.45 11.79
N PHE A 5 59.64 32.65 11.24
CA PHE A 5 58.63 33.33 10.42
C PHE A 5 58.40 32.65 9.05
N PHE A 6 59.45 32.11 8.42
CA PHE A 6 59.35 31.47 7.11
C PHE A 6 58.57 30.14 7.17
N LYS A 7 58.77 29.34 8.24
CA LYS A 7 58.03 28.09 8.44
C LYS A 7 56.53 28.29 8.65
N CYS A 8 56.10 29.41 9.25
CA CYS A 8 54.69 29.68 9.51
C CYS A 8 53.92 30.03 8.23
N VAL A 9 54.52 30.82 7.33
CA VAL A 9 53.91 31.22 6.05
C VAL A 9 53.75 30.01 5.11
N SER A 10 54.73 29.11 5.06
CA SER A 10 54.66 27.90 4.24
C SER A 10 53.57 26.91 4.70
N VAL A 11 53.39 26.75 6.03
CA VAL A 11 52.41 25.80 6.60
C VAL A 11 50.97 26.29 6.38
N SER A 12 50.69 27.59 6.52
CA SER A 12 49.37 28.16 6.22
C SER A 12 49.02 28.09 4.72
N TYR A 13 49.99 28.28 3.83
CA TYR A 13 49.79 28.22 2.38
C TYR A 13 49.50 26.78 1.90
N VAL A 14 50.16 25.79 2.51
CA VAL A 14 49.96 24.37 2.21
C VAL A 14 48.60 23.89 2.74
N PHE A 15 48.19 24.27 3.95
CA PHE A 15 46.85 23.95 4.47
C PHE A 15 45.74 24.60 3.63
N SER A 16 45.91 25.84 3.17
CA SER A 16 44.95 26.51 2.28
C SER A 16 44.84 25.83 0.91
N ARG A 17 45.96 25.33 0.36
CA ARG A 17 45.98 24.57 -0.91
C ARG A 17 45.36 23.19 -0.74
N ILE A 18 45.66 22.48 0.35
CA ILE A 18 45.07 21.17 0.65
C ILE A 18 43.56 21.30 0.87
N PHE A 19 43.11 22.32 1.61
CA PHE A 19 41.69 22.59 1.80
C PHE A 19 40.98 22.90 0.47
N GLN A 20 41.61 23.68 -0.42
CA GLN A 20 41.08 23.94 -1.77
C GLN A 20 41.01 22.66 -2.64
N VAL A 21 42.02 21.81 -2.60
CA VAL A 21 42.05 20.55 -3.37
C VAL A 21 41.02 19.54 -2.84
N VAL A 22 40.90 19.42 -1.52
CA VAL A 22 39.91 18.54 -0.87
C VAL A 22 38.48 19.06 -1.12
N THR A 23 38.24 20.37 -1.20
CA THR A 23 36.92 20.91 -1.57
C THR A 23 36.54 20.65 -3.05
N SER A 24 37.52 20.56 -3.96
CA SER A 24 37.22 20.24 -5.37
C SER A 24 36.91 18.77 -5.62
N GLU A 25 37.34 17.86 -4.74
CA GLU A 25 37.07 16.43 -4.87
C GLU A 25 35.75 16.02 -4.20
N ILE A 26 35.31 16.71 -3.12
CA ILE A 26 34.06 16.38 -2.41
C ILE A 26 32.79 16.83 -3.19
N LEU A 27 32.90 17.78 -4.12
CA LEU A 27 31.78 18.22 -4.97
C LEU A 27 31.54 17.34 -6.22
N ASN A 28 32.38 16.33 -6.45
CA ASN A 28 32.25 15.38 -7.56
C ASN A 28 31.63 14.05 -7.13
N THR A 29 30.70 14.04 -6.16
CA THR A 29 29.64 13.03 -6.16
C THR A 29 28.71 13.36 -7.31
N SER A 30 29.08 12.97 -8.52
CA SER A 30 28.12 12.83 -9.61
C SER A 30 27.11 11.78 -9.16
N THR A 31 25.93 12.23 -8.73
CA THR A 31 24.75 11.36 -8.67
C THR A 31 24.58 10.78 -10.06
N SER A 32 24.98 9.53 -10.26
CA SER A 32 24.83 8.83 -11.54
C SER A 32 23.35 8.68 -11.81
N THR A 33 22.79 9.56 -12.64
CA THR A 33 21.40 9.48 -13.10
C THR A 33 21.33 8.41 -14.18
N PHE A 34 20.60 7.33 -13.89
CA PHE A 34 20.34 6.25 -14.85
C PHE A 34 19.00 6.50 -15.53
N GLU A 35 19.03 6.62 -16.86
CA GLU A 35 17.83 6.82 -17.67
C GLU A 35 17.25 5.46 -18.09
N THR A 36 15.99 5.18 -17.74
CA THR A 36 15.33 3.90 -18.05
C THR A 36 13.83 4.08 -18.32
N ASN A 37 13.19 3.05 -18.87
CA ASN A 37 11.73 3.02 -19.01
C ASN A 37 11.08 2.73 -17.65
N CYS A 38 10.33 3.71 -17.12
CA CYS A 38 9.74 3.58 -15.78
C CYS A 38 8.61 2.56 -15.69
N SER A 39 8.01 2.19 -16.82
CA SER A 39 7.03 1.10 -16.92
C SER A 39 7.60 -0.27 -16.51
N SER A 40 8.91 -0.49 -16.66
CA SER A 40 9.58 -1.76 -16.33
C SER A 40 10.17 -1.84 -14.92
N LEU A 41 10.01 -0.80 -14.09
CA LEU A 41 10.56 -0.79 -12.74
C LEU A 41 9.91 -1.87 -11.87
N GLN A 42 10.75 -2.60 -11.13
CA GLN A 42 10.33 -3.65 -10.19
C GLN A 42 9.86 -3.06 -8.86
N MET A 43 9.14 -3.89 -8.08
CA MET A 43 8.70 -3.53 -6.74
C MET A 43 9.91 -3.15 -5.86
N GLY A 44 9.87 -1.97 -5.24
CA GLY A 44 10.98 -1.43 -4.43
C GLY A 44 11.85 -0.38 -5.13
N GLN A 45 11.75 -0.23 -6.46
CA GLN A 45 12.45 0.82 -7.23
C GLN A 45 11.60 2.09 -7.43
N TYR A 46 10.36 2.08 -6.96
CA TYR A 46 9.42 3.21 -7.03
C TYR A 46 8.45 3.20 -5.85
N LEU A 47 7.88 4.36 -5.55
CA LEU A 47 6.86 4.59 -4.54
C LEU A 47 5.65 5.28 -5.17
N CYS A 48 4.46 4.67 -5.06
CA CYS A 48 3.20 5.26 -5.50
C CYS A 48 2.41 5.75 -4.29
N ASN A 49 1.96 7.01 -4.31
CA ASN A 49 1.11 7.57 -3.26
C ASN A 49 -0.20 8.11 -3.86
N PRO A 50 -1.24 7.27 -4.02
CA PRO A 50 -2.51 7.70 -4.58
C PRO A 50 -3.29 8.61 -3.64
N GLU A 51 -4.10 9.51 -4.22
CA GLU A 51 -5.10 10.25 -3.45
C GLU A 51 -6.25 9.31 -3.05
N ILE A 52 -6.54 9.24 -1.76
CA ILE A 52 -7.56 8.34 -1.19
C ILE A 52 -8.90 9.08 -1.11
N ASP A 53 -9.97 8.42 -1.56
CA ASP A 53 -11.33 8.91 -1.40
C ASP A 53 -11.81 8.70 0.05
N PRO A 54 -12.28 9.76 0.75
CA PRO A 54 -12.75 9.64 2.13
C PRO A 54 -13.97 8.71 2.30
N LEU A 55 -14.78 8.49 1.27
CA LEU A 55 -15.99 7.66 1.37
C LEU A 55 -15.69 6.16 1.23
N THR A 56 -14.80 5.81 0.30
CA THR A 56 -14.51 4.39 -0.02
C THR A 56 -13.25 3.89 0.66
N GLN A 57 -12.39 4.80 1.15
CA GLN A 57 -11.06 4.48 1.66
C GLN A 57 -10.19 3.73 0.62
N GLN A 58 -10.42 4.01 -0.67
CA GLN A 58 -9.69 3.47 -1.82
C GLN A 58 -9.09 4.60 -2.67
N PRO A 59 -8.12 4.31 -3.54
CA PRO A 59 -7.62 5.29 -4.52
C PRO A 59 -8.76 5.89 -5.35
N LYS A 60 -8.73 7.21 -5.55
CA LYS A 60 -9.67 7.89 -6.46
C LYS A 60 -9.60 7.26 -7.86
N GLY A 61 -10.76 7.04 -8.46
CA GLY A 61 -10.86 6.45 -9.80
C GLY A 61 -10.69 4.93 -9.85
N CYS A 62 -10.80 4.23 -8.72
CA CYS A 62 -10.92 2.78 -8.72
C CYS A 62 -12.18 2.35 -9.50
N GLY A 63 -11.99 1.68 -10.64
CA GLY A 63 -13.09 1.15 -11.47
C GLY A 63 -13.47 -0.28 -11.11
N ARG A 64 -14.53 -0.84 -11.73
CA ARG A 64 -14.93 -2.26 -11.53
C ARG A 64 -13.84 -3.28 -11.89
N ASN A 65 -12.79 -2.83 -12.59
CA ASN A 65 -11.66 -3.64 -13.00
C ASN A 65 -10.65 -3.87 -11.84
N ASN A 66 -10.90 -3.32 -10.65
CA ASN A 66 -10.00 -3.36 -9.50
C ASN A 66 -8.62 -2.75 -9.80
N ILE A 67 -8.60 -1.73 -10.67
CA ILE A 67 -7.41 -1.00 -11.08
C ILE A 67 -7.69 0.50 -10.91
N ALA A 68 -6.71 1.22 -10.37
CA ALA A 68 -6.70 2.67 -10.28
C ALA A 68 -5.39 3.22 -10.85
N ASN A 69 -5.47 4.28 -11.65
CA ASN A 69 -4.31 4.97 -12.16
C ASN A 69 -3.78 5.97 -11.12
N THR A 70 -2.48 5.95 -10.86
CA THR A 70 -1.86 6.87 -9.90
C THR A 70 -0.47 7.30 -10.36
N ILE A 71 0.00 8.41 -9.78
CA ILE A 71 1.34 8.94 -10.01
C ILE A 71 2.31 8.28 -9.03
N CYS A 72 3.39 7.76 -9.57
CA CYS A 72 4.47 7.10 -8.85
C CYS A 72 5.77 7.88 -9.03
N ILE A 73 6.64 7.78 -8.03
CA ILE A 73 7.95 8.42 -7.98
C ILE A 73 9.00 7.31 -7.98
N ALA A 74 9.95 7.36 -8.92
CA ALA A 74 11.09 6.45 -8.96
C ALA A 74 12.07 6.74 -7.82
N ALA A 75 12.82 5.72 -7.40
CA ALA A 75 13.89 5.87 -6.43
C ALA A 75 14.94 6.89 -6.89
N GLU A 76 15.66 7.48 -5.93
CA GLU A 76 16.68 8.49 -6.21
C GLU A 76 17.73 7.97 -7.21
N GLY A 77 18.09 8.79 -8.19
CA GLY A 77 19.06 8.42 -9.23
C GLY A 77 18.47 7.73 -10.47
N ILE A 78 17.16 7.49 -10.54
CA ILE A 78 16.49 6.93 -11.73
C ILE A 78 15.65 8.02 -12.41
N GLN A 79 15.91 8.27 -13.70
CA GLN A 79 15.10 9.17 -14.54
C GLN A 79 14.33 8.38 -15.60
N CYS A 80 13.06 8.74 -15.80
CA CYS A 80 12.19 8.12 -16.79
C CYS A 80 12.40 8.75 -18.16
N ILE A 81 12.63 7.95 -19.20
CA ILE A 81 12.75 8.44 -20.60
C ILE A 81 11.45 9.15 -21.03
N ASP A 82 10.28 8.59 -20.66
CA ASP A 82 8.97 9.11 -21.09
C ASP A 82 8.61 10.48 -20.50
N SER A 83 9.12 10.79 -19.30
CA SER A 83 8.77 12.01 -18.55
C SER A 83 9.92 13.00 -18.41
N GLY A 84 11.16 12.58 -18.66
CA GLY A 84 12.38 13.37 -18.40
C GLY A 84 12.62 13.70 -16.92
N ASN A 85 11.81 13.11 -16.03
CA ASN A 85 11.78 13.31 -14.59
C ASN A 85 11.62 11.95 -13.90
N ASN A 86 11.57 11.94 -12.57
CA ASN A 86 11.44 10.71 -11.77
C ASN A 86 9.96 10.30 -11.56
N THR A 87 8.99 11.02 -12.15
CA THR A 87 7.55 10.79 -11.98
C THR A 87 6.95 10.06 -13.17
N PHE A 88 6.09 9.09 -12.93
CA PHE A 88 5.39 8.35 -13.98
C PHE A 88 4.02 7.84 -13.50
N SER A 89 3.09 7.62 -14.42
CA SER A 89 1.78 7.04 -14.09
C SER A 89 1.83 5.52 -14.15
N LYS A 90 1.33 4.84 -13.12
CA LYS A 90 1.20 3.38 -13.07
C LYS A 90 -0.19 2.99 -12.59
N ASP A 91 -0.65 1.87 -13.11
CA ASP A 91 -1.89 1.24 -12.68
C ASP A 91 -1.61 0.38 -11.45
N ILE A 92 -2.28 0.69 -10.33
CA ILE A 92 -2.17 -0.05 -9.07
C ILE A 92 -3.44 -0.85 -8.80
N PRO A 93 -3.33 -2.02 -8.15
CA PRO A 93 -4.50 -2.79 -7.75
C PRO A 93 -5.27 -2.05 -6.65
N CYS A 94 -6.60 -1.98 -6.81
CA CYS A 94 -7.53 -1.40 -5.85
C CYS A 94 -8.75 -2.30 -5.67
N LEU A 95 -9.55 -2.09 -4.63
CA LEU A 95 -10.77 -2.87 -4.41
C LEU A 95 -11.99 -2.00 -4.70
N TRP A 96 -12.73 -2.32 -5.76
CA TRP A 96 -13.91 -1.54 -6.09
C TRP A 96 -15.05 -1.80 -5.09
N THR A 97 -15.68 -0.74 -4.60
CA THR A 97 -16.75 -0.82 -3.60
C THR A 97 -18.04 -0.17 -4.11
N ASN A 98 -19.21 -0.74 -3.80
CA ASN A 98 -20.51 -0.15 -4.12
C ASN A 98 -21.19 0.56 -2.92
N GLY A 99 -20.46 0.79 -1.82
CA GLY A 99 -20.99 1.47 -0.62
C GLY A 99 -21.53 0.54 0.46
N TYR A 100 -21.45 -0.78 0.28
CA TYR A 100 -21.72 -1.73 1.37
C TYR A 100 -20.64 -1.62 2.43
N SER A 101 -21.02 -1.23 3.65
CA SER A 101 -20.07 -1.06 4.75
C SER A 101 -19.90 -2.36 5.53
N PHE A 102 -18.66 -2.70 5.87
CA PHE A 102 -18.35 -3.91 6.63
C PHE A 102 -18.95 -3.86 8.04
N GLU A 103 -18.75 -2.73 8.74
CA GLU A 103 -19.20 -2.54 10.12
C GLU A 103 -20.72 -2.65 10.24
N THR A 104 -21.47 -2.04 9.31
CA THR A 104 -22.94 -2.11 9.32
C THR A 104 -23.42 -3.54 9.05
N SER A 105 -22.80 -4.25 8.11
CA SER A 105 -23.11 -5.65 7.81
C SER A 105 -22.90 -6.55 9.02
N LEU A 106 -21.79 -6.37 9.73
CA LEU A 106 -21.45 -7.13 10.94
C LEU A 106 -22.40 -6.80 12.09
N LEU A 107 -22.72 -5.51 12.29
CA LEU A 107 -23.65 -5.06 13.33
C LEU A 107 -25.07 -5.60 13.06
N LEU A 108 -25.53 -5.55 11.80
CA LEU A 108 -26.80 -6.15 11.40
C LEU A 108 -26.83 -7.67 11.63
N SER A 109 -25.71 -8.36 11.42
CA SER A 109 -25.62 -9.81 11.69
C SER A 109 -25.67 -10.12 13.19
N VAL A 110 -25.02 -9.31 14.03
CA VAL A 110 -25.03 -9.49 15.48
C VAL A 110 -26.40 -9.18 16.09
N PHE A 111 -27.05 -8.08 15.70
CA PHE A 111 -28.30 -7.64 16.34
C PHE A 111 -29.56 -8.16 15.65
N LEU A 112 -29.57 -8.24 14.31
CA LEU A 112 -30.72 -8.65 13.49
C LEU A 112 -30.44 -9.93 12.68
N GLY A 113 -29.42 -10.71 13.04
CA GLY A 113 -29.06 -11.94 12.33
C GLY A 113 -30.15 -13.01 12.36
N MET A 114 -30.93 -13.11 13.43
CA MET A 114 -32.08 -14.03 13.50
C MET A 114 -33.16 -13.73 12.46
N PHE A 115 -33.29 -12.46 12.06
CA PHE A 115 -34.20 -12.03 10.99
C PHE A 115 -33.54 -12.06 9.60
N GLY A 116 -32.24 -12.36 9.50
CA GLY A 116 -31.52 -12.36 8.24
C GLY A 116 -31.33 -10.98 7.59
N ALA A 117 -31.42 -9.90 8.37
CA ALA A 117 -31.29 -8.53 7.87
C ALA A 117 -29.92 -8.27 7.22
N ASP A 118 -28.87 -8.94 7.73
CA ASP A 118 -27.53 -8.95 7.16
C ASP A 118 -27.49 -9.46 5.70
N ARG A 119 -28.20 -10.56 5.41
CA ARG A 119 -28.30 -11.13 4.06
C ARG A 119 -29.14 -10.28 3.13
N PHE A 120 -30.18 -9.64 3.63
CA PHE A 120 -30.94 -8.66 2.84
C PHE A 120 -30.10 -7.44 2.49
N TYR A 121 -29.31 -6.92 3.44
CA TYR A 121 -28.40 -5.79 3.19
C TYR A 121 -27.35 -6.11 2.13
N LEU A 122 -26.82 -7.34 2.12
CA LEU A 122 -25.83 -7.81 1.16
C LEU A 122 -26.39 -8.17 -0.24
N GLY A 123 -27.71 -8.12 -0.44
CA GLY A 123 -28.34 -8.47 -1.70
C GLY A 123 -28.63 -9.97 -1.89
N TYR A 124 -28.74 -10.75 -0.80
CA TYR A 124 -29.12 -12.16 -0.80
C TYR A 124 -30.55 -12.38 -0.27
N PRO A 125 -31.61 -12.01 -1.02
CA PRO A 125 -32.98 -12.03 -0.52
C PRO A 125 -33.51 -13.44 -0.24
N ALA A 126 -33.11 -14.44 -1.02
CA ALA A 126 -33.57 -15.81 -0.84
C ALA A 126 -33.08 -16.41 0.49
N ILE A 127 -31.81 -16.18 0.83
CA ILE A 127 -31.21 -16.66 2.09
C ILE A 127 -31.78 -15.88 3.28
N GLY A 128 -31.98 -14.56 3.13
CA GLY A 128 -32.65 -13.74 4.14
C GLY A 128 -34.06 -14.25 4.46
N LEU A 129 -34.86 -14.56 3.42
CA LEU A 129 -36.22 -15.08 3.60
C LEU A 129 -36.23 -16.48 4.22
N PHE A 130 -35.27 -17.32 3.84
CA PHE A 130 -35.11 -18.64 4.45
C PHE A 130 -34.89 -18.55 5.97
N LYS A 131 -34.08 -17.59 6.43
CA LYS A 131 -33.89 -17.32 7.87
C LYS A 131 -35.16 -16.81 8.56
N LEU A 132 -35.91 -15.93 7.91
CA LEU A 132 -37.19 -15.44 8.44
C LEU A 132 -38.21 -16.57 8.61
N CYS A 133 -38.37 -17.43 7.61
CA CYS A 133 -39.31 -18.56 7.64
C CYS A 133 -38.93 -19.60 8.71
N THR A 134 -37.64 -19.75 8.98
CA THR A 134 -37.12 -20.69 9.99
C THR A 134 -36.99 -20.05 11.39
N LEU A 135 -37.51 -18.83 11.59
CA LEU A 135 -37.38 -18.04 12.83
C LEU A 135 -35.93 -17.95 13.32
N GLY A 136 -34.96 -17.96 12.41
CA GLY A 136 -33.54 -17.82 12.73
C GLY A 136 -32.88 -19.06 13.36
N CYS A 137 -33.38 -20.28 13.10
CA CYS A 137 -32.74 -21.58 13.42
C CYS A 137 -31.99 -21.63 14.76
N MET A 138 -32.64 -21.22 15.86
CA MET A 138 -32.14 -21.37 17.24
C MET A 138 -30.68 -20.90 17.43
N PHE A 139 -30.33 -19.70 16.94
CA PHE A 139 -29.02 -19.04 17.12
C PHE A 139 -27.85 -19.60 16.28
N LEU A 140 -27.90 -20.85 15.82
CA LEU A 140 -26.82 -21.44 15.00
C LEU A 140 -26.61 -20.71 13.66
N GLY A 141 -27.70 -20.35 12.97
CA GLY A 141 -27.61 -19.59 11.73
C GLY A 141 -26.89 -18.26 11.95
N GLN A 142 -27.28 -17.53 12.99
CA GLN A 142 -26.66 -16.25 13.36
C GLN A 142 -25.16 -16.39 13.63
N ILE A 143 -24.71 -17.40 14.38
CA ILE A 143 -23.27 -17.61 14.63
C ILE A 143 -22.52 -17.85 13.31
N VAL A 144 -23.05 -18.71 12.44
CA VAL A 144 -22.45 -19.01 11.15
C VAL A 144 -22.33 -17.74 10.31
N ASP A 145 -23.38 -16.93 10.23
CA ASP A 145 -23.34 -15.67 9.47
C ASP A 145 -22.33 -14.67 10.01
N ILE A 146 -22.22 -14.53 11.33
CA ILE A 146 -21.22 -13.68 11.96
C ILE A 146 -19.81 -14.13 11.54
N ILE A 147 -19.53 -15.43 11.56
CA ILE A 147 -18.22 -15.97 11.15
C ILE A 147 -17.95 -15.70 9.67
N LEU A 148 -18.92 -15.92 8.78
CA LEU A 148 -18.72 -15.73 7.34
C LEU A 148 -18.53 -14.24 6.96
N ILE A 149 -19.24 -13.34 7.63
CA ILE A 149 -19.06 -11.89 7.44
C ILE A 149 -17.73 -11.45 8.06
N ALA A 150 -17.41 -11.84 9.29
CA ALA A 150 -16.20 -11.43 9.99
C ALA A 150 -14.91 -11.90 9.27
N THR A 151 -14.94 -13.10 8.68
CA THR A 151 -13.84 -13.63 7.85
C THR A 151 -13.78 -13.03 6.45
N GLN A 152 -14.74 -12.16 6.08
CA GLN A 152 -14.89 -11.54 4.76
C GLN A 152 -14.90 -12.57 3.62
N THR A 153 -15.30 -13.80 3.92
CA THR A 153 -15.41 -14.88 2.93
C THR A 153 -16.62 -14.67 2.04
N ILE A 154 -17.70 -14.08 2.58
CA ILE A 154 -18.84 -13.63 1.79
C ILE A 154 -18.81 -12.11 1.65
N GLY A 155 -18.79 -11.65 0.41
CA GLY A 155 -18.99 -10.25 0.04
C GLY A 155 -20.42 -9.93 -0.40
N PRO A 156 -20.70 -8.67 -0.76
CA PRO A 156 -21.92 -8.26 -1.44
C PRO A 156 -22.22 -9.08 -2.70
N ALA A 157 -23.51 -9.29 -2.99
CA ALA A 157 -23.97 -10.05 -4.15
C ALA A 157 -23.51 -9.45 -5.50
N ASP A 158 -23.23 -8.15 -5.52
CA ASP A 158 -22.74 -7.42 -6.70
C ASP A 158 -21.28 -7.75 -7.07
N GLY A 159 -20.57 -8.52 -6.24
CA GLY A 159 -19.14 -8.82 -6.41
C GLY A 159 -18.21 -7.66 -6.06
N SER A 160 -18.75 -6.57 -5.52
CA SER A 160 -17.96 -5.45 -4.98
C SER A 160 -17.34 -5.82 -3.63
N HIS A 161 -16.30 -5.11 -3.21
CA HIS A 161 -15.72 -5.24 -1.89
C HIS A 161 -16.45 -4.38 -0.86
N TYR A 162 -16.31 -4.74 0.41
CA TYR A 162 -16.77 -3.91 1.51
C TYR A 162 -15.97 -2.62 1.60
N VAL A 163 -16.65 -1.53 1.96
CA VAL A 163 -16.02 -0.33 2.50
C VAL A 163 -15.59 -0.66 3.93
N ILE A 164 -14.28 -0.57 4.19
CA ILE A 164 -13.65 -0.83 5.48
C ILE A 164 -12.87 0.42 5.85
N ASN A 165 -13.07 0.91 7.09
CA ASN A 165 -12.34 2.05 7.62
C ASN A 165 -10.83 1.78 7.65
N TYR A 166 -10.01 2.84 7.67
CA TYR A 166 -8.55 2.72 7.68
C TYR A 166 -8.00 1.81 8.81
N PHE A 167 -8.65 1.83 9.98
CA PHE A 167 -8.30 0.98 11.13
C PHE A 167 -9.16 -0.29 11.24
N GLY A 168 -9.96 -0.60 10.22
CA GLY A 168 -10.85 -1.75 10.22
C GLY A 168 -10.12 -3.06 9.90
N PRO A 169 -10.71 -4.21 10.26
CA PRO A 169 -10.14 -5.51 9.94
C PRO A 169 -10.31 -5.78 8.44
N LYS A 170 -9.19 -5.88 7.71
CA LYS A 170 -9.17 -6.27 6.30
C LYS A 170 -8.38 -7.56 6.15
N SER A 171 -9.05 -8.64 5.77
CA SER A 171 -8.38 -9.89 5.42
C SER A 171 -8.00 -9.88 3.94
N ILE A 172 -6.71 -9.95 3.65
CA ILE A 172 -6.19 -10.10 2.29
C ILE A 172 -5.58 -11.50 2.14
N PRO A 173 -6.06 -12.32 1.20
CA PRO A 173 -5.40 -13.58 0.91
C PRO A 173 -4.04 -13.30 0.26
N LEU A 174 -2.96 -13.79 0.88
CA LEU A 174 -1.62 -13.70 0.31
C LEU A 174 -1.38 -14.91 -0.61
N LYS A 175 -1.11 -14.62 -1.89
CA LYS A 175 -0.76 -15.62 -2.90
C LYS A 175 0.69 -15.42 -3.32
N LEU A 176 1.40 -16.52 -3.56
CA LEU A 176 2.72 -16.46 -4.18
C LEU A 176 2.56 -16.33 -5.70
N ASP A 177 3.17 -15.30 -6.26
CA ASP A 177 3.30 -15.05 -7.70
C ASP A 177 4.80 -14.96 -8.08
N ASN A 178 5.12 -14.87 -9.37
CA ASN A 178 6.50 -14.85 -9.87
C ASN A 178 7.32 -13.64 -9.36
N ASP A 179 6.63 -12.54 -9.03
CA ASP A 179 7.25 -11.31 -8.53
C ASP A 179 7.30 -11.27 -6.98
N THR A 180 6.82 -12.31 -6.30
CA THR A 180 6.86 -12.40 -4.83
C THR A 180 8.12 -13.12 -4.36
N TYR A 181 8.88 -12.48 -3.49
CA TYR A 181 10.07 -13.07 -2.87
C TYR A 181 9.81 -13.39 -1.40
N ARG A 182 10.16 -14.61 -0.95
CA ARG A 182 10.16 -14.94 0.47
C ARG A 182 11.38 -14.32 1.12
N MET A 183 11.16 -13.34 1.99
CA MET A 183 12.23 -12.79 2.81
C MET A 183 12.78 -13.91 3.73
N PRO A 184 14.05 -14.33 3.59
CA PRO A 184 14.64 -15.28 4.51
C PRO A 184 14.64 -14.66 5.90
N GLN A 185 14.16 -15.41 6.89
CA GLN A 185 14.35 -15.02 8.28
C GLN A 185 15.83 -15.22 8.59
N VAL A 186 16.49 -14.19 9.12
CA VAL A 186 17.80 -14.38 9.71
C VAL A 186 17.53 -15.10 11.03
N ASP A 187 17.80 -16.39 11.06
CA ASP A 187 17.64 -17.19 12.27
C ASP A 187 18.33 -16.44 13.42
N TRP A 188 17.58 -16.09 14.47
CA TRP A 188 18.14 -15.45 15.63
C TRP A 188 19.31 -16.30 16.15
N PRO A 189 20.46 -15.73 16.57
CA PRO A 189 21.53 -16.53 17.13
C PRO A 189 20.97 -17.30 18.32
N GLU A 190 21.01 -18.64 18.22
CA GLU A 190 20.72 -19.54 19.33
C GLU A 190 21.59 -19.12 20.51
N LEU A 191 20.92 -18.71 21.61
CA LEU A 191 21.53 -18.38 22.89
C LEU A 191 21.93 -19.65 23.66
#